data_AF-F8PF03-F1
#
_entry.id   AF-F8PF03-F1
#
_cell.length_a   1.000
_cell.length_b   1.000
_cell.length_c   1.000
_cell.angle_alpha   90.00
_cell.angle_beta   90.00
_cell.angle_gamma   90.00
#
_symmetry.space_group_name_H-M   'P 1'
#
loop_
_entity.id
_entity.type
_entity.pdbx_description
1 polymer ?
#
loop_
_entity_poly.entity_id
_entity_poly.type
_entity_poly.pdbx_seq_one_letter_code
_entity_poly.pdbx_strand_id
1 'polypeptide(L)'
;VFMDDVSGNVSKQWNKHHVVYISNASMPREMLEKEFCVQFVSSSPHAVPMELMKGVKDSITEASSSGVLTWDCKYEQEVMLQPYLLFVAGDNPMHAEECSHSGLQSNFFCRTCKVGGTQAHKKTDEGYQKVFKVSLTCKAIKHQINTSLEPGGTKKVKMATTNSGIRDTANDLIIRHLLELGKQLCKREEGKPALPEAEELETVLQGATLDDHINPLLEMPGVDVHQDTPSKILHTVLLGVVKYFWGQTVWLLDKAHLLTIFQARLESLSKDGLNSPQLGAEYICRYKGGLIGKHFKSLARVMPYLIYDLVPQDVLHAWSVIGDLVVLLWHTGIDNLEEYLVSAESLVFGRT
;
A
#
# COMPACT_ATOMS: atom_id res chain seq x y z
N VAL A 1 2.13 -3.25 12.88
CA VAL A 1 1.41 -4.51 12.58
C VAL A 1 1.68 -4.89 11.15
N PHE A 2 1.79 -6.17 10.83
CA PHE A 2 1.84 -6.66 9.45
C PHE A 2 0.63 -7.55 9.19
N MET A 3 -0.06 -7.34 8.07
CA MET A 3 -1.10 -8.25 7.59
C MET A 3 -0.89 -8.51 6.09
N ASP A 4 -1.04 -9.77 5.70
CA ASP A 4 -1.00 -10.15 4.28
C ASP A 4 -1.71 -11.49 4.09
N ASP A 5 -2.00 -11.82 2.84
CA ASP A 5 -2.38 -13.18 2.48
C ASP A 5 -1.19 -14.09 2.26
N VAL A 6 -1.27 -15.25 2.88
CA VAL A 6 -0.32 -16.33 2.77
C VAL A 6 -1.03 -17.59 2.28
N SER A 7 -0.27 -18.58 1.85
CA SER A 7 -0.80 -19.89 1.47
C SER A 7 -0.25 -20.95 2.41
N GLY A 8 -1.12 -21.86 2.84
CA GLY A 8 -0.72 -23.05 3.60
C GLY A 8 -0.03 -24.12 2.74
N ASN A 9 0.05 -23.90 1.42
CA ASN A 9 0.70 -24.79 0.46
C ASN A 9 1.95 -24.13 -0.13
N VAL A 10 2.79 -24.95 -0.77
CA VAL A 10 4.00 -24.49 -1.49
C VAL A 10 3.67 -23.48 -2.60
N SER A 11 2.44 -23.48 -3.15
CA SER A 11 1.98 -22.49 -4.12
C SER A 11 0.92 -21.55 -3.55
N LYS A 12 1.09 -20.24 -3.81
CA LYS A 12 0.21 -19.15 -3.34
C LYS A 12 -1.26 -19.23 -3.80
N GLN A 13 -1.61 -20.21 -4.63
CA GLN A 13 -2.90 -20.27 -5.30
C GLN A 13 -3.97 -21.06 -4.51
N TRP A 14 -3.55 -21.92 -3.59
CA TRP A 14 -4.45 -22.83 -2.86
C TRP A 14 -4.35 -22.59 -1.36
N ASN A 15 -5.45 -22.75 -0.62
CA ASN A 15 -5.51 -22.54 0.84
C ASN A 15 -5.01 -21.16 1.29
N LYS A 16 -5.49 -20.12 0.60
CA LYS A 16 -5.25 -18.72 0.98
C LYS A 16 -5.84 -18.49 2.37
N HIS A 17 -5.04 -17.93 3.26
CA HIS A 17 -5.48 -17.44 4.55
C HIS A 17 -4.79 -16.12 4.86
N HIS A 18 -5.43 -15.31 5.68
CA HIS A 18 -4.85 -14.07 6.15
C HIS A 18 -4.11 -14.33 7.44
N VAL A 19 -2.98 -13.66 7.61
CA VAL A 19 -2.16 -13.74 8.82
C VAL A 19 -1.82 -12.35 9.31
N VAL A 20 -1.78 -12.20 10.63
CA VAL A 20 -1.37 -10.98 11.31
C VAL A 20 -0.14 -11.27 12.16
N TYR A 21 0.89 -10.45 11.98
CA TYR A 21 2.10 -10.44 12.79
C TYR A 21 2.31 -9.07 13.43
N ILE A 22 2.99 -9.04 14.58
CA ILE A 22 3.39 -7.80 15.27
C ILE A 22 4.88 -7.86 15.59
N SER A 23 5.54 -6.72 15.44
CA SER A 23 6.91 -6.50 15.90
C SER A 23 6.96 -5.20 16.69
N ASN A 24 7.84 -5.17 17.70
CA ASN A 24 8.07 -3.95 18.47
C ASN A 24 8.98 -3.00 17.67
N ALA A 25 8.40 -1.90 17.17
CA ALA A 25 9.11 -0.91 16.37
C ALA A 25 10.23 -0.17 17.12
N SER A 26 10.27 -0.22 18.46
CA SER A 26 11.36 0.37 19.25
C SER A 26 12.65 -0.46 19.22
N MET A 27 12.62 -1.66 18.65
CA MET A 27 13.80 -2.52 18.56
C MET A 27 14.75 -2.02 17.47
N PRO A 28 16.08 -2.18 17.66
CA PRO A 28 17.04 -1.96 16.58
C PRO A 28 16.70 -2.81 15.36
N ARG A 29 17.01 -2.29 14.17
CA ARG A 29 16.73 -2.97 12.89
C ARG A 29 17.24 -4.42 12.85
N GLU A 30 18.45 -4.66 13.35
CA GLU A 30 19.06 -6.00 13.40
C GLU A 30 18.23 -7.00 14.21
N MET A 31 17.43 -6.52 15.16
CA MET A 31 16.50 -7.35 15.94
C MET A 31 15.18 -7.53 15.18
N LEU A 32 14.64 -6.48 14.55
CA LEU A 32 13.42 -6.57 13.74
C LEU A 32 13.52 -7.58 12.59
N GLU A 33 14.72 -7.81 12.05
CA GLU A 33 14.97 -8.80 10.99
C GLU A 33 15.08 -10.24 11.51
N LYS A 34 15.11 -10.46 12.83
CA LYS A 34 15.14 -11.79 13.43
C LYS A 34 13.72 -12.33 13.58
N GLU A 35 13.53 -13.59 13.19
CA GLU A 35 12.25 -14.30 13.29
C GLU A 35 11.67 -14.25 14.72
N PHE A 36 12.53 -14.34 15.74
CA PHE A 36 12.13 -14.21 17.14
C PHE A 36 11.39 -12.89 17.47
N CYS A 37 11.68 -11.80 16.76
CA CYS A 37 11.05 -10.49 16.99
C CYS A 37 9.78 -10.28 16.16
N VAL A 38 9.35 -11.29 15.39
CA VAL A 38 8.10 -11.30 14.63
C VAL A 38 7.10 -12.20 15.36
N GLN A 39 6.16 -11.58 16.05
CA GLN A 39 5.18 -12.28 16.88
C GLN A 39 3.94 -12.61 16.07
N PHE A 40 3.57 -13.88 16.02
CA PHE A 40 2.29 -14.32 15.47
C PHE A 40 1.14 -13.85 16.37
N VAL A 41 0.09 -13.29 15.76
CA VAL A 41 -1.11 -12.85 16.48
C VAL A 41 -2.31 -13.71 16.14
N SER A 42 -2.63 -13.81 14.85
CA SER A 42 -3.80 -14.55 14.39
C SER A 42 -3.67 -14.94 12.93
N SER A 43 -4.40 -15.97 12.53
CA SER A 43 -4.60 -16.34 11.14
C SER A 43 -5.97 -16.94 10.93
N SER A 44 -6.58 -16.69 9.77
CA SER A 44 -7.84 -17.34 9.43
C SER A 44 -7.99 -17.55 7.92
N PRO A 45 -8.48 -18.73 7.48
CA PRO A 45 -8.92 -18.95 6.10
C PRO A 45 -10.36 -18.45 5.86
N HIS A 46 -11.09 -18.07 6.92
CA HIS A 46 -12.51 -17.73 6.86
C HIS A 46 -12.78 -16.27 7.17
N ALA A 47 -12.06 -15.70 8.13
CA ALA A 47 -12.24 -14.32 8.53
C ALA A 47 -11.64 -13.40 7.47
N VAL A 48 -12.37 -12.36 7.12
CA VAL A 48 -11.85 -11.33 6.21
C VAL A 48 -10.79 -10.47 6.93
N PRO A 49 -9.86 -9.81 6.22
CA PRO A 49 -8.78 -9.05 6.83
C PRO A 49 -9.23 -8.08 7.93
N MET A 50 -10.33 -7.36 7.70
CA MET A 50 -10.84 -6.37 8.66
C MET A 50 -11.47 -6.99 9.92
N GLU A 51 -11.98 -8.23 9.86
CA GLU A 51 -12.42 -8.95 11.07
C GLU A 51 -11.22 -9.32 11.95
N LEU A 52 -10.11 -9.76 11.34
CA LEU A 52 -8.86 -10.01 12.08
C LEU A 52 -8.31 -8.73 12.68
N MET A 53 -8.31 -7.63 11.91
CA MET A 53 -7.83 -6.33 12.40
C MET A 53 -8.72 -5.73 13.49
N LYS A 54 -10.02 -6.05 13.53
CA LYS A 54 -10.92 -5.65 14.63
C LYS A 54 -10.45 -6.27 15.95
N GLY A 55 -10.18 -7.58 15.98
CA GLY A 55 -9.63 -8.24 17.17
C GLY A 55 -8.26 -7.70 17.60
N VAL A 56 -7.41 -7.36 16.62
CA VAL A 56 -6.09 -6.74 16.88
C VAL A 56 -6.25 -5.33 17.46
N LYS A 57 -7.14 -4.50 16.89
CA LYS A 57 -7.47 -3.16 17.40
C LYS A 57 -7.94 -3.24 18.84
N ASP A 58 -8.90 -4.12 19.12
CA ASP A 58 -9.50 -4.23 20.45
C ASP A 58 -8.43 -4.66 21.47
N SER A 59 -7.59 -5.64 21.13
CA SER A 59 -6.47 -6.10 21.98
C SER A 59 -5.44 -4.99 22.26
N ILE A 60 -5.04 -4.23 21.23
CA ILE A 60 -4.08 -3.12 21.39
C ILE A 60 -4.70 -2.00 22.24
N THR A 61 -5.98 -1.67 22.00
CA THR A 61 -6.69 -0.60 22.72
C THR A 61 -6.86 -0.96 24.19
N GLU A 62 -7.23 -2.21 24.48
CA GLU A 62 -7.29 -2.73 25.85
C GLU A 62 -5.93 -2.65 26.53
N ALA A 63 -4.87 -3.16 25.88
CA ALA A 63 -3.51 -3.12 26.44
C ALA A 63 -2.99 -1.69 26.63
N SER A 64 -3.33 -0.76 25.73
CA SER A 64 -2.94 0.65 25.84
C SER A 64 -3.62 1.36 27.02
N SER A 65 -4.91 1.07 27.23
CA SER A 65 -5.74 1.70 28.26
C SER A 65 -5.53 1.10 29.65
N SER A 66 -5.43 -0.23 29.76
CA SER A 66 -5.19 -0.93 31.03
C SER A 66 -3.72 -0.96 31.43
N GLY A 67 -2.81 -0.88 30.45
CA GLY A 67 -1.39 -1.10 30.65
C GLY A 67 -1.04 -2.58 30.82
N VAL A 68 0.18 -2.94 30.42
CA VAL A 68 0.72 -4.29 30.60
C VAL A 68 1.86 -4.24 31.62
N LEU A 69 1.61 -4.75 32.82
CA LEU A 69 2.65 -4.88 33.86
C LEU A 69 3.66 -5.95 33.44
N THR A 70 4.95 -5.60 33.50
CA THR A 70 6.05 -6.51 33.18
C THR A 70 7.28 -6.16 34.01
N TRP A 71 8.27 -7.05 34.02
CA TRP A 71 9.54 -6.82 34.69
C TRP A 71 10.60 -6.27 33.73
N ASP A 72 11.17 -5.11 34.06
CA ASP A 72 12.33 -4.59 33.34
C ASP A 72 13.62 -5.15 33.94
N CYS A 73 14.33 -5.98 33.18
CA CYS A 73 15.56 -6.62 33.64
C CYS A 73 16.76 -5.67 33.76
N LYS A 74 16.71 -4.49 33.14
CA LYS A 74 17.77 -3.47 33.23
C LYS A 74 17.62 -2.63 34.49
N TYR A 75 16.38 -2.27 34.84
CA TYR A 75 16.08 -1.45 36.01
C TYR A 75 15.68 -2.27 37.24
N GLU A 76 15.53 -3.59 37.10
CA GLU A 76 15.13 -4.53 38.16
C GLU A 76 13.88 -4.06 38.92
N GLN A 77 12.86 -3.62 38.17
CA GLN A 77 11.60 -3.16 38.72
C GLN A 77 10.43 -3.51 37.81
N GLU A 78 9.22 -3.50 38.38
CA GLU A 78 7.99 -3.58 37.62
C GLU A 78 7.80 -2.28 36.82
N VAL A 79 7.51 -2.42 35.53
CA VAL A 79 7.19 -1.32 34.63
C VAL A 79 5.85 -1.60 33.94
N MET A 80 5.15 -0.55 33.56
CA MET A 80 3.91 -0.64 32.79
C MET A 80 4.19 -0.27 31.34
N LEU A 81 3.89 -1.19 30.42
CA LEU A 81 3.94 -0.93 28.99
C LEU A 81 2.57 -0.49 28.47
N GLN A 82 2.55 0.56 27.67
CA GLN A 82 1.34 1.04 26.98
C GLN A 82 1.59 0.96 25.47
N PRO A 83 1.24 -0.16 24.82
CA PRO A 83 1.44 -0.29 23.39
C PRO A 83 0.50 0.65 22.63
N TYR A 84 0.95 1.08 21.47
CA TYR A 84 0.12 1.76 20.47
C TYR A 84 0.55 1.29 19.08
N LEU A 85 -0.35 1.42 18.12
CA LEU A 85 -0.04 1.09 16.73
C LEU A 85 0.83 2.22 16.14
N LEU A 86 1.97 1.88 15.54
CA LEU A 86 2.83 2.86 14.87
C LEU A 86 2.49 2.98 13.38
N PHE A 87 2.39 1.85 12.69
CA PHE A 87 1.98 1.75 11.29
C PHE A 87 1.50 0.33 10.98
N VAL A 88 0.80 0.20 9.86
CA VAL A 88 0.44 -1.10 9.27
C VAL A 88 1.27 -1.33 8.02
N ALA A 89 1.83 -2.54 7.91
CA ALA A 89 2.63 -2.98 6.78
C ALA A 89 1.93 -4.13 6.07
N GLY A 90 2.01 -4.11 4.74
CA GLY A 90 1.38 -5.09 3.87
C GLY A 90 1.78 -4.81 2.43
N ASP A 91 1.19 -5.56 1.51
CA ASP A 91 1.35 -5.26 0.10
C ASP A 91 0.38 -4.17 -0.41
N ASN A 92 0.52 -3.74 -1.67
CA ASN A 92 -0.32 -2.68 -2.20
C ASN A 92 -1.82 -3.04 -2.23
N PRO A 93 -2.21 -4.28 -2.64
CA PRO A 93 -3.56 -4.79 -2.42
C PRO A 93 -4.02 -4.73 -0.96
N MET A 94 -3.22 -5.23 -0.01
CA MET A 94 -3.60 -5.26 1.40
C MET A 94 -3.71 -3.86 2.00
N HIS A 95 -2.78 -2.94 1.71
CA HIS A 95 -2.91 -1.54 2.10
C HIS A 95 -4.15 -0.87 1.50
N ALA A 96 -4.59 -1.28 0.30
CA ALA A 96 -5.83 -0.77 -0.25
C ALA A 96 -7.04 -1.26 0.56
N GLU A 97 -7.05 -2.54 0.97
CA GLU A 97 -8.04 -3.10 1.88
C GLU A 97 -8.07 -2.36 3.23
N GLU A 98 -6.90 -2.23 3.87
CA GLU A 98 -6.72 -1.56 5.17
C GLU A 98 -7.11 -0.07 5.16
N CYS A 99 -7.07 0.57 3.99
CA CYS A 99 -7.47 1.97 3.82
C CYS A 99 -8.89 2.12 3.25
N SER A 100 -9.66 1.04 3.08
CA SER A 100 -10.94 1.06 2.37
C SER A 100 -10.84 1.77 1.01
N HIS A 101 -9.79 1.48 0.26
CA HIS A 101 -9.46 2.07 -1.03
C HIS A 101 -9.71 1.06 -2.17
N SER A 102 -10.23 1.53 -3.30
CA SER A 102 -10.66 0.69 -4.44
C SER A 102 -9.51 0.08 -5.27
N GLY A 103 -8.28 0.11 -4.74
CA GLY A 103 -7.08 -0.39 -5.39
C GLY A 103 -6.61 0.40 -6.62
N LEU A 104 -5.61 -0.16 -7.33
CA LEU A 104 -4.90 0.50 -8.44
C LEU A 104 -5.75 0.76 -9.68
N GLN A 105 -6.84 0.00 -9.88
CA GLN A 105 -7.74 0.15 -11.04
C GLN A 105 -8.78 1.26 -10.83
N SER A 106 -8.79 1.88 -9.65
CA SER A 106 -9.63 3.03 -9.36
C SER A 106 -9.27 4.23 -10.24
N ASN A 107 -10.25 5.10 -10.49
CA ASN A 107 -9.98 6.41 -11.08
C ASN A 107 -9.01 7.20 -10.20
N PHE A 108 -9.17 7.09 -8.88
CA PHE A 108 -8.28 7.64 -7.87
C PHE A 108 -7.50 6.49 -7.25
N PHE A 109 -6.26 6.32 -7.70
CA PHE A 109 -5.47 5.11 -7.45
C PHE A 109 -4.49 5.25 -6.27
N CYS A 110 -4.38 6.46 -5.69
CA CYS A 110 -3.56 6.70 -4.51
C CYS A 110 -4.43 6.82 -3.25
N ARG A 111 -4.16 5.94 -2.29
CA ARG A 111 -4.84 5.89 -0.98
C ARG A 111 -4.55 7.09 -0.08
N THR A 112 -3.44 7.80 -0.32
CA THR A 112 -2.95 8.90 0.50
C THR A 112 -3.41 10.26 -0.05
N CYS A 113 -3.26 10.46 -1.37
CA CYS A 113 -3.30 11.78 -1.96
C CYS A 113 -4.46 12.03 -2.95
N LYS A 114 -5.43 11.11 -3.05
CA LYS A 114 -6.59 11.17 -3.98
C LYS A 114 -6.24 11.55 -5.41
N VAL A 115 -5.02 11.28 -5.85
CA VAL A 115 -4.63 11.59 -7.21
C VAL A 115 -5.28 10.62 -8.18
N GLY A 116 -5.75 11.14 -9.31
CA GLY A 116 -6.52 10.35 -10.24
C GLY A 116 -7.38 11.13 -11.22
N GLY A 117 -8.44 10.47 -11.64
CA GLY A 117 -9.35 10.90 -12.69
C GLY A 117 -9.63 9.77 -13.68
N THR A 118 -10.45 10.05 -14.68
CA THR A 118 -10.69 9.10 -15.76
C THR A 118 -9.38 8.76 -16.48
N GLN A 119 -9.31 7.60 -17.14
CA GLN A 119 -8.13 7.25 -17.94
C GLN A 119 -7.84 8.28 -19.04
N ALA A 120 -8.88 8.94 -19.56
CA ALA A 120 -8.71 10.04 -20.52
C ALA A 120 -8.05 11.25 -19.85
N HIS A 121 -8.50 11.67 -18.65
CA HIS A 121 -7.89 12.79 -17.93
C HIS A 121 -6.44 12.52 -17.56
N LYS A 122 -6.12 11.32 -17.05
CA LYS A 122 -4.75 10.96 -16.66
C LYS A 122 -3.74 10.96 -17.82
N LYS A 123 -4.21 10.92 -19.06
CA LYS A 123 -3.39 11.00 -20.28
C LYS A 123 -3.21 12.42 -20.80
N THR A 124 -3.88 13.42 -20.23
CA THR A 124 -3.63 14.82 -20.57
C THR A 124 -2.44 15.35 -19.77
N ASP A 125 -1.76 16.40 -20.27
CA ASP A 125 -0.65 17.03 -19.55
C ASP A 125 -1.07 17.51 -18.15
N GLU A 126 -2.26 18.10 -18.04
CA GLU A 126 -2.81 18.54 -16.76
C GLU A 126 -3.01 17.36 -15.78
N GLY A 127 -3.62 16.26 -16.24
CA GLY A 127 -3.86 15.09 -15.42
C GLY A 127 -2.57 14.39 -15.02
N TYR A 128 -1.59 14.33 -15.94
CA TYR A 128 -0.25 13.82 -15.67
C TYR A 128 0.49 14.68 -14.63
N GLN A 129 0.46 16.01 -14.78
CA GLN A 129 1.09 16.91 -13.80
C GLN A 129 0.46 16.83 -12.41
N LYS A 130 -0.86 16.60 -12.32
CA LYS A 130 -1.53 16.38 -11.03
C LYS A 130 -1.02 15.15 -10.29
N VAL A 131 -0.48 14.13 -10.98
CA VAL A 131 0.16 12.95 -10.36
C VAL A 131 1.28 13.34 -9.38
N PHE A 132 1.95 14.47 -9.64
CA PHE A 132 3.07 14.96 -8.84
C PHE A 132 2.66 15.95 -7.74
N LYS A 133 1.35 16.14 -7.51
CA LYS A 133 0.82 17.03 -6.45
C LYS A 133 0.08 16.20 -5.40
N VAL A 134 0.39 16.44 -4.13
CA VAL A 134 -0.24 15.74 -3.00
C VAL A 134 -1.56 16.43 -2.63
N SER A 135 -2.67 15.68 -2.48
CA SER A 135 -3.94 16.21 -1.95
C SER A 135 -4.59 15.29 -0.91
N LEU A 136 -4.78 15.73 0.33
CA LEU A 136 -5.33 14.87 1.39
C LEU A 136 -6.87 14.83 1.37
N THR A 137 -7.50 13.69 1.72
CA THR A 137 -8.74 13.64 2.56
C THR A 137 -9.33 12.24 2.76
N CYS A 138 -9.98 12.00 3.92
CA CYS A 138 -11.01 10.97 4.07
C CYS A 138 -12.26 11.43 4.87
N LYS A 139 -13.44 11.45 4.23
CA LYS A 139 -14.80 11.59 4.81
C LYS A 139 -15.86 10.78 4.02
N ALA A 140 -15.44 9.96 3.04
CA ALA A 140 -16.34 9.45 2.00
C ALA A 140 -17.15 8.21 2.42
N ILE A 141 -16.68 7.45 3.41
CA ILE A 141 -17.29 6.15 3.78
C ILE A 141 -18.65 6.34 4.44
N LYS A 142 -18.74 7.23 5.44
CA LYS A 142 -20.01 7.57 6.11
C LYS A 142 -21.04 8.15 5.11
N HIS A 143 -20.59 8.89 4.09
CA HIS A 143 -21.46 9.39 3.01
C HIS A 143 -22.01 8.24 2.13
N GLN A 144 -21.18 7.27 1.75
CA GLN A 144 -21.60 6.14 0.91
C GLN A 144 -22.69 5.28 1.58
N ILE A 145 -22.60 5.07 2.91
CA ILE A 145 -23.59 4.32 3.66
C ILE A 145 -24.94 5.05 3.66
N ASN A 146 -24.96 6.34 3.98
CA ASN A 146 -26.20 7.14 3.97
C ASN A 146 -26.86 7.18 2.58
N THR A 147 -26.05 7.29 1.51
CA THR A 147 -26.55 7.31 0.13
C THR A 147 -27.10 5.95 -0.35
N SER A 148 -26.77 4.85 0.34
CA SER A 148 -27.27 3.51 -0.02
C SER A 148 -28.78 3.34 0.23
N LEU A 149 -29.33 4.10 1.18
CA LEU A 149 -30.76 4.09 1.53
C LEU A 149 -31.62 4.96 0.60
N GLU A 150 -31.00 5.80 -0.24
CA GLU A 150 -31.73 6.70 -1.13
C GLU A 150 -32.30 5.99 -2.39
N PRO A 151 -33.36 6.54 -3.01
CA PRO A 151 -33.82 6.08 -4.32
C PRO A 151 -32.70 6.07 -5.36
N GLY A 152 -32.53 4.94 -6.05
CA GLY A 152 -31.43 4.72 -6.99
C GLY A 152 -30.06 4.50 -6.33
N GLY A 153 -30.03 4.14 -5.04
CA GLY A 153 -28.84 3.96 -4.21
C GLY A 153 -27.73 3.15 -4.87
N THR A 154 -28.06 2.09 -5.63
CA THR A 154 -27.04 1.27 -6.32
C THR A 154 -26.21 2.10 -7.30
N LYS A 155 -26.84 2.98 -8.08
CA LYS A 155 -26.15 3.86 -9.04
C LYS A 155 -25.36 4.94 -8.30
N LYS A 156 -25.93 5.50 -7.24
CA LYS A 156 -25.33 6.58 -6.44
C LYS A 156 -24.10 6.11 -5.67
N VAL A 157 -24.15 4.95 -4.99
CA VAL A 157 -23.00 4.32 -4.33
C VAL A 157 -21.90 4.02 -5.35
N LYS A 158 -22.23 3.43 -6.50
CA LYS A 158 -21.24 3.16 -7.57
C LYS A 158 -20.58 4.45 -8.07
N MET A 159 -21.35 5.53 -8.25
CA MET A 159 -20.81 6.84 -8.61
C MET A 159 -19.92 7.42 -7.50
N ALA A 160 -20.34 7.32 -6.24
CA ALA A 160 -19.58 7.81 -5.10
C ALA A 160 -18.23 7.09 -4.97
N THR A 161 -18.20 5.75 -5.10
CA THR A 161 -16.96 4.96 -5.17
C THR A 161 -16.10 5.39 -6.35
N THR A 162 -16.68 5.55 -7.55
CA THR A 162 -15.96 5.96 -8.76
C THR A 162 -15.33 7.36 -8.63
N ASN A 163 -16.04 8.27 -7.95
CA ASN A 163 -15.64 9.67 -7.79
C ASN A 163 -14.69 9.90 -6.61
N SER A 164 -14.61 8.95 -5.67
CA SER A 164 -13.75 9.07 -4.49
C SER A 164 -12.57 8.10 -4.50
N GLY A 165 -12.67 7.00 -5.25
CA GLY A 165 -11.75 5.86 -5.18
C GLY A 165 -11.82 5.07 -3.88
N ILE A 166 -12.80 5.34 -3.04
CA ILE A 166 -12.96 4.72 -1.71
C ILE A 166 -14.03 3.64 -1.79
N ARG A 167 -13.70 2.45 -1.30
CA ARG A 167 -14.60 1.30 -1.18
C ARG A 167 -14.20 0.50 0.05
N ASP A 168 -15.13 0.36 0.98
CA ASP A 168 -14.94 -0.44 2.17
C ASP A 168 -15.54 -1.84 1.99
N THR A 169 -14.68 -2.82 1.81
CA THR A 169 -15.03 -4.24 1.65
C THR A 169 -15.60 -4.85 2.94
N ALA A 170 -15.23 -4.32 4.11
CA ALA A 170 -15.82 -4.74 5.38
C ALA A 170 -17.35 -4.48 5.40
N ASN A 171 -17.77 -3.39 4.74
CA ASN A 171 -19.16 -2.96 4.64
C ASN A 171 -19.89 -3.46 3.38
N ASP A 172 -19.23 -4.18 2.47
CA ASP A 172 -19.80 -4.56 1.17
C ASP A 172 -21.08 -5.41 1.35
N LEU A 173 -21.14 -6.24 2.39
CA LEU A 173 -22.32 -7.04 2.76
C LEU A 173 -23.47 -6.16 3.26
N ILE A 174 -23.18 -5.21 4.14
CA ILE A 174 -24.16 -4.28 4.71
C ILE A 174 -24.70 -3.37 3.61
N ILE A 175 -23.84 -2.77 2.80
CA ILE A 175 -24.25 -1.93 1.67
C ILE A 175 -25.16 -2.73 0.72
N ARG A 176 -24.84 -4.00 0.40
CA ARG A 176 -25.72 -4.82 -0.44
C ARG A 176 -27.08 -5.06 0.18
N HIS A 177 -27.12 -5.31 1.49
CA HIS A 177 -28.37 -5.51 2.21
C HIS A 177 -29.20 -4.21 2.29
N LEU A 178 -28.58 -3.08 2.64
CA LEU A 178 -29.21 -1.76 2.64
C LEU A 178 -29.72 -1.35 1.25
N LEU A 179 -28.98 -1.69 0.19
CA LEU A 179 -29.44 -1.48 -1.19
C LEU A 179 -30.66 -2.34 -1.54
N GLU A 180 -30.78 -3.55 -1.00
CA GLU A 180 -31.95 -4.40 -1.22
C GLU A 180 -33.15 -3.91 -0.41
N LEU A 181 -32.93 -3.53 0.86
CA LEU A 181 -33.93 -2.84 1.70
C LEU A 181 -34.44 -1.56 1.02
N GLY A 182 -33.54 -0.69 0.56
CA GLY A 182 -33.90 0.54 -0.15
C GLY A 182 -34.75 0.27 -1.39
N LYS A 183 -34.50 -0.82 -2.14
CA LYS A 183 -35.37 -1.23 -3.25
C LYS A 183 -36.73 -1.72 -2.78
N GLN A 184 -36.79 -2.47 -1.68
CA GLN A 184 -38.06 -2.95 -1.11
C GLN A 184 -38.91 -1.78 -0.62
N LEU A 185 -38.31 -0.81 0.07
CA LEU A 185 -38.95 0.43 0.52
C LEU A 185 -39.44 1.32 -0.64
N CYS A 186 -38.74 1.27 -1.79
CA CYS A 186 -39.15 1.97 -3.01
C CYS A 186 -40.23 1.22 -3.82
N LYS A 187 -40.32 -0.12 -3.70
CA LYS A 187 -41.35 -0.97 -4.34
C LYS A 187 -42.61 -1.00 -3.45
N ARG A 188 -43.37 0.10 -3.41
CA ARG A 188 -44.59 0.18 -2.61
C ARG A 188 -45.79 -0.47 -3.31
N GLU A 189 -46.52 -1.32 -2.59
CA GLU A 189 -47.95 -1.60 -2.85
C GLU A 189 -48.80 -0.64 -2.02
N GLU A 190 -49.88 -0.10 -2.59
CA GLU A 190 -50.81 0.78 -1.89
C GLU A 190 -51.42 0.07 -0.66
N GLY A 191 -51.25 0.64 0.54
CA GLY A 191 -52.03 0.27 1.74
C GLY A 191 -51.30 -0.43 2.90
N LYS A 192 -49.99 -0.69 2.83
CA LYS A 192 -49.22 -1.17 4.02
C LYS A 192 -48.62 0.00 4.82
N PRO A 193 -48.74 0.01 6.16
CA PRO A 193 -48.09 1.02 6.99
C PRO A 193 -46.55 0.86 6.90
N ALA A 194 -45.84 1.99 6.93
CA ALA A 194 -44.39 2.01 6.87
C ALA A 194 -43.81 1.31 8.11
N LEU A 195 -42.98 0.29 7.91
CA LEU A 195 -42.02 -0.11 8.92
C LEU A 195 -40.96 1.02 9.00
N PRO A 196 -40.62 1.53 10.18
CA PRO A 196 -39.58 2.55 10.32
C PRO A 196 -38.24 1.98 9.84
N GLU A 197 -37.54 2.69 8.95
CA GLU A 197 -36.19 2.33 8.47
C GLU A 197 -35.21 2.00 9.61
N ALA A 198 -35.43 2.58 10.79
CA ALA A 198 -34.65 2.35 12.00
C ALA A 198 -34.83 0.94 12.61
N GLU A 199 -36.03 0.35 12.59
CA GLU A 199 -36.30 -0.96 13.20
C GLU A 199 -35.67 -2.11 12.39
N GLU A 200 -35.69 -2.02 11.06
CA GLU A 200 -35.01 -2.98 10.18
C GLU A 200 -33.50 -2.82 10.24
N LEU A 201 -32.99 -1.59 10.32
CA LEU A 201 -31.55 -1.34 10.48
C LEU A 201 -31.03 -1.92 11.80
N GLU A 202 -31.75 -1.73 12.92
CA GLU A 202 -31.43 -2.38 14.20
C GLU A 202 -31.47 -3.92 14.11
N THR A 203 -32.44 -4.48 13.36
CA THR A 203 -32.54 -5.92 13.14
C THR A 203 -31.34 -6.46 12.36
N VAL A 204 -30.87 -5.72 11.35
CA VAL A 204 -29.72 -6.10 10.50
C VAL A 204 -28.42 -6.00 11.27
N LEU A 205 -28.27 -4.97 12.09
CA LEU A 205 -27.09 -4.77 12.92
C LEU A 205 -27.06 -5.72 14.13
N GLN A 206 -28.16 -6.42 14.44
CA GLN A 206 -28.25 -7.38 15.55
C GLN A 206 -27.75 -6.81 16.89
N GLY A 207 -28.02 -5.53 17.14
CA GLY A 207 -27.57 -4.82 18.34
C GLY A 207 -26.14 -4.25 18.28
N ALA A 208 -25.41 -4.46 17.17
CA ALA A 208 -24.18 -3.74 16.86
C ALA A 208 -24.48 -2.33 16.34
N THR A 209 -23.48 -1.45 16.39
CA THR A 209 -23.55 -0.13 15.77
C THR A 209 -23.03 -0.19 14.34
N LEU A 210 -23.38 0.81 13.51
CA LEU A 210 -22.79 0.93 12.18
C LEU A 210 -21.25 1.06 12.25
N ASP A 211 -20.73 1.67 13.31
CA ASP A 211 -19.30 1.83 13.54
C ASP A 211 -18.60 0.49 13.89
N ASP A 212 -19.34 -0.55 14.28
CA ASP A 212 -18.77 -1.90 14.50
C ASP A 212 -18.51 -2.65 13.19
N HIS A 213 -19.07 -2.18 12.08
CA HIS A 213 -18.95 -2.84 10.78
C HIS A 213 -18.12 -2.07 9.75
N ILE A 214 -17.80 -0.80 10.01
CA ILE A 214 -16.81 -0.06 9.23
C ILE A 214 -15.41 -0.61 9.49
N ASN A 215 -14.52 -0.43 8.52
CA ASN A 215 -13.11 -0.76 8.69
C ASN A 215 -12.58 -0.23 10.04
N PRO A 216 -12.15 -1.15 10.95
CA PRO A 216 -11.83 -0.79 12.33
C PRO A 216 -10.63 0.15 12.43
N LEU A 217 -9.76 0.15 11.42
CA LEU A 217 -8.53 0.93 11.40
C LEU A 217 -8.75 2.42 11.14
N LEU A 218 -9.90 2.80 10.57
CA LEU A 218 -10.23 4.20 10.31
C LEU A 218 -10.40 5.01 11.60
N GLU A 219 -10.73 4.33 12.70
CA GLU A 219 -10.90 4.92 14.03
C GLU A 219 -9.87 4.35 15.02
N MET A 220 -8.72 3.87 14.51
CA MET A 220 -7.63 3.41 15.37
C MET A 220 -6.94 4.61 16.01
N PRO A 221 -6.86 4.71 17.35
CA PRO A 221 -6.17 5.82 18.00
C PRO A 221 -4.68 5.87 17.61
N GLY A 222 -4.21 7.07 17.26
CA GLY A 222 -2.80 7.33 16.99
C GLY A 222 -2.29 6.95 15.59
N VAL A 223 -3.15 6.46 14.70
CA VAL A 223 -2.78 6.06 13.33
C VAL A 223 -3.80 6.55 12.31
N ASP A 224 -3.33 7.20 11.26
CA ASP A 224 -4.07 7.45 10.04
C ASP A 224 -3.63 6.43 8.99
N VAL A 225 -4.42 5.37 8.76
CA VAL A 225 -4.07 4.33 7.78
C VAL A 225 -3.78 4.85 6.36
N HIS A 226 -4.30 6.02 6.00
CA HIS A 226 -4.02 6.62 4.69
C HIS A 226 -2.60 7.21 4.60
N GLN A 227 -2.01 7.60 5.73
CA GLN A 227 -0.66 8.18 5.82
C GLN A 227 0.36 7.18 6.40
N ASP A 228 -0.05 6.43 7.41
CA ASP A 228 0.78 5.54 8.24
C ASP A 228 0.77 4.10 7.70
N THR A 229 0.74 3.96 6.37
CA THR A 229 0.97 2.70 5.64
C THR A 229 2.16 2.88 4.69
N PRO A 230 3.38 2.53 5.12
CA PRO A 230 4.59 2.72 4.33
C PRO A 230 4.46 2.13 2.92
N SER A 231 4.90 2.88 1.90
CA SER A 231 4.74 2.43 0.51
C SER A 231 5.63 1.23 0.19
N LYS A 232 5.07 0.18 -0.45
CA LYS A 232 5.81 -1.02 -0.85
C LYS A 232 6.78 -0.72 -1.99
N ILE A 233 8.03 -0.41 -1.65
CA ILE A 233 9.06 0.02 -2.59
C ILE A 233 9.31 -1.00 -3.71
N LEU A 234 9.21 -2.30 -3.41
CA LEU A 234 9.39 -3.37 -4.40
C LEU A 234 8.42 -3.25 -5.58
N HIS A 235 7.12 -3.05 -5.33
CA HIS A 235 6.12 -3.05 -6.40
C HIS A 235 5.93 -1.66 -7.01
N THR A 236 6.07 -0.62 -6.19
CA THR A 236 5.88 0.76 -6.63
C THR A 236 7.09 1.29 -7.41
N VAL A 237 8.30 1.03 -6.92
CA VAL A 237 9.53 1.59 -7.51
C VAL A 237 10.22 0.56 -8.40
N LEU A 238 10.60 -0.61 -7.88
CA LEU A 238 11.41 -1.56 -8.66
C LEU A 238 10.62 -2.23 -9.79
N LEU A 239 9.46 -2.83 -9.47
CA LEU A 239 8.60 -3.49 -10.45
C LEU A 239 7.62 -2.52 -11.14
N GLY A 240 7.56 -1.28 -10.66
CA GLY A 240 6.85 -0.16 -11.28
C GLY A 240 7.83 0.68 -12.10
N VAL A 241 8.20 1.85 -11.57
CA VAL A 241 9.02 2.86 -12.25
C VAL A 241 10.24 2.27 -12.96
N VAL A 242 11.10 1.55 -12.23
CA VAL A 242 12.37 1.04 -12.77
C VAL A 242 12.15 -0.01 -13.85
N LYS A 243 11.20 -0.94 -13.67
CA LYS A 243 10.88 -1.98 -14.66
C LYS A 243 10.39 -1.39 -15.98
N TYR A 244 9.46 -0.43 -15.93
CA TYR A 244 8.92 0.18 -17.14
C TYR A 244 9.96 1.06 -17.83
N PHE A 245 10.75 1.81 -17.06
CA PHE A 245 11.82 2.62 -17.61
C PHE A 245 12.95 1.79 -18.21
N TRP A 246 13.27 0.64 -17.61
CA TRP A 246 14.12 -0.40 -18.19
C TRP A 246 13.57 -0.91 -19.52
N GLY A 247 12.27 -1.22 -19.62
CA GLY A 247 11.66 -1.63 -20.87
C GLY A 247 11.84 -0.60 -21.99
N GLN A 248 11.64 0.68 -21.68
CA GLN A 248 11.89 1.77 -22.63
C GLN A 248 13.37 1.88 -23.02
N THR A 249 14.28 1.72 -22.06
CA THR A 249 15.73 1.76 -22.30
C THR A 249 16.17 0.62 -23.19
N VAL A 250 15.71 -0.61 -22.92
CA VAL A 250 15.96 -1.79 -23.75
C VAL A 250 15.46 -1.58 -25.17
N TRP A 251 14.27 -1.01 -25.34
CA TRP A 251 13.73 -0.73 -26.67
C TRP A 251 14.65 0.22 -27.47
N LEU A 252 15.20 1.26 -26.83
CA LEU A 252 16.18 2.15 -27.45
C LEU A 252 17.46 1.41 -27.86
N LEU A 253 18.02 0.61 -26.94
CA LEU A 253 19.23 -0.16 -27.19
C LEU A 253 19.06 -1.18 -28.32
N ASP A 254 17.92 -1.89 -28.36
CA ASP A 254 17.61 -2.85 -29.40
C ASP A 254 17.46 -2.17 -30.77
N LYS A 255 16.72 -1.05 -30.82
CA LYS A 255 16.50 -0.28 -32.05
C LYS A 255 17.81 0.24 -32.65
N ALA A 256 18.78 0.59 -31.80
CA ALA A 256 20.09 1.07 -32.20
C ALA A 256 21.14 -0.05 -32.34
N HIS A 257 20.77 -1.32 -32.12
CA HIS A 257 21.69 -2.47 -32.10
C HIS A 257 22.85 -2.34 -31.07
N LEU A 258 22.61 -1.65 -29.96
CA LEU A 258 23.61 -1.35 -28.90
C LEU A 258 23.57 -2.31 -27.71
N LEU A 259 22.69 -3.32 -27.71
CA LEU A 259 22.52 -4.23 -26.57
C LEU A 259 23.80 -5.02 -26.26
N THR A 260 24.60 -5.37 -27.28
CA THR A 260 25.88 -6.07 -27.10
C THR A 260 26.93 -5.20 -26.41
N ILE A 261 26.95 -3.89 -26.72
CA ILE A 261 27.83 -2.92 -26.05
C ILE A 261 27.39 -2.75 -24.59
N PHE A 262 26.08 -2.62 -24.35
CA PHE A 262 25.54 -2.59 -22.99
C PHE A 262 25.94 -3.83 -22.19
N GLN A 263 25.80 -5.02 -22.77
CA GLN A 263 26.18 -6.29 -22.12
C GLN A 263 27.66 -6.32 -21.77
N ALA A 264 28.54 -5.92 -22.71
CA ALA A 264 29.98 -5.89 -22.48
C ALA A 264 30.37 -4.93 -21.34
N ARG A 265 29.75 -3.74 -21.28
CA ARG A 265 29.96 -2.77 -20.20
C ARG A 265 29.48 -3.28 -18.84
N LEU A 266 28.31 -3.94 -18.83
CA LEU A 266 27.77 -4.53 -17.61
C LEU A 266 28.68 -5.64 -17.06
N GLU A 267 29.29 -6.43 -17.94
CA GLU A 267 30.26 -7.46 -17.53
C GLU A 267 31.59 -6.85 -17.05
N SER A 268 32.00 -5.71 -17.61
CA SER A 268 33.26 -5.04 -17.24
C SER A 268 33.17 -4.17 -15.98
N LEU A 269 31.97 -3.96 -15.42
CA LEU A 269 31.82 -3.18 -14.20
C LEU A 269 32.55 -3.84 -13.04
N SER A 270 33.29 -3.04 -12.26
CA SER A 270 33.78 -3.51 -10.97
C SER A 270 32.59 -3.85 -10.07
N LYS A 271 32.67 -5.02 -9.45
CA LYS A 271 31.64 -5.56 -8.57
C LYS A 271 31.91 -5.18 -7.11
N ASP A 272 33.06 -4.53 -6.85
CA ASP A 272 33.48 -4.12 -5.51
C ASP A 272 32.52 -3.06 -4.96
N GLY A 273 32.05 -3.27 -3.72
CA GLY A 273 31.13 -2.37 -3.03
C GLY A 273 29.65 -2.50 -3.39
N LEU A 274 29.26 -3.31 -4.38
CA LEU A 274 27.85 -3.43 -4.80
C LEU A 274 26.96 -4.28 -3.88
N ASN A 275 27.52 -5.04 -2.91
CA ASN A 275 26.82 -5.89 -1.93
C ASN A 275 25.58 -6.61 -2.53
N SER A 276 25.69 -7.08 -3.78
CA SER A 276 24.56 -7.59 -4.57
C SER A 276 24.90 -8.94 -5.20
N PRO A 277 23.93 -9.86 -5.35
CA PRO A 277 24.14 -11.06 -6.16
C PRO A 277 24.62 -10.68 -7.57
N GLN A 278 25.56 -11.47 -8.10
CA GLN A 278 26.22 -11.23 -9.38
C GLN A 278 25.23 -10.72 -10.45
N LEU A 279 25.48 -9.52 -10.95
CA LEU A 279 24.81 -8.94 -12.12
C LEU A 279 25.25 -9.75 -13.35
N GLY A 280 24.71 -10.95 -13.54
CA GLY A 280 25.01 -11.77 -14.71
C GLY A 280 24.57 -11.05 -15.97
N ALA A 281 25.51 -10.44 -16.71
CA ALA A 281 25.20 -9.56 -17.82
C ALA A 281 24.44 -10.31 -18.93
N GLU A 282 24.90 -11.53 -19.24
CA GLU A 282 24.21 -12.43 -20.17
C GLU A 282 22.77 -12.70 -19.73
N TYR A 283 22.55 -13.00 -18.45
CA TYR A 283 21.21 -13.26 -17.92
C TYR A 283 20.31 -12.01 -18.06
N ILE A 284 20.82 -10.83 -17.70
CA ILE A 284 20.07 -9.58 -17.78
C ILE A 284 19.66 -9.28 -19.22
N CYS A 285 20.57 -9.45 -20.19
CA CYS A 285 20.28 -9.21 -21.59
C CYS A 285 19.36 -10.29 -22.18
N ARG A 286 19.57 -11.57 -21.84
CA ARG A 286 18.75 -12.69 -22.32
C ARG A 286 17.32 -12.65 -21.79
N TYR A 287 17.15 -12.31 -20.52
CA TYR A 287 15.86 -12.29 -19.82
C TYR A 287 15.38 -10.87 -19.52
N LYS A 288 15.73 -9.90 -20.40
CA LYS A 288 15.43 -8.46 -20.23
C LYS A 288 13.95 -8.14 -19.94
N GLY A 289 13.00 -8.97 -20.37
CA GLY A 289 11.57 -8.82 -20.05
C GLY A 289 11.10 -9.52 -18.77
N GLY A 290 11.89 -10.42 -18.19
CA GLY A 290 11.54 -11.30 -17.07
C GLY A 290 12.30 -11.03 -15.78
N LEU A 291 12.92 -9.85 -15.66
CA LEU A 291 13.70 -9.49 -14.48
C LEU A 291 12.81 -9.29 -13.24
N ILE A 292 13.38 -9.53 -12.05
CA ILE A 292 12.73 -9.39 -10.76
C ILE A 292 13.35 -8.22 -9.96
N GLY A 293 12.74 -7.87 -8.82
CA GLY A 293 13.14 -6.71 -8.02
C GLY A 293 14.64 -6.61 -7.70
N LYS A 294 15.30 -7.73 -7.37
CA LYS A 294 16.75 -7.72 -7.07
C LYS A 294 17.60 -7.26 -8.27
N HIS A 295 17.20 -7.62 -9.49
CA HIS A 295 17.89 -7.20 -10.70
C HIS A 295 17.69 -5.70 -10.94
N PHE A 296 16.44 -5.22 -10.82
CA PHE A 296 16.13 -3.79 -10.99
C PHE A 296 16.80 -2.91 -9.94
N LYS A 297 16.85 -3.34 -8.69
CA LYS A 297 17.58 -2.62 -7.62
C LYS A 297 19.06 -2.45 -7.97
N SER A 298 19.66 -3.51 -8.51
CA SER A 298 21.08 -3.51 -8.86
C SER A 298 21.35 -2.70 -10.12
N LEU A 299 20.52 -2.85 -11.16
CA LEU A 299 20.59 -2.05 -12.38
C LEU A 299 20.47 -0.56 -12.07
N ALA A 300 19.45 -0.13 -11.31
CA ALA A 300 19.23 1.28 -10.98
C ALA A 300 20.47 1.99 -10.41
N ARG A 301 21.34 1.27 -9.68
CA ARG A 301 22.57 1.81 -9.10
C ARG A 301 23.70 2.03 -10.12
N VAL A 302 23.70 1.29 -11.22
CA VAL A 302 24.82 1.25 -12.17
C VAL A 302 24.47 1.79 -13.55
N MET A 303 23.17 1.95 -13.87
CA MET A 303 22.71 2.33 -15.21
C MET A 303 23.41 3.55 -15.80
N PRO A 304 23.62 4.67 -15.07
CA PRO A 304 24.28 5.84 -15.65
C PRO A 304 25.67 5.56 -16.24
N TYR A 305 26.45 4.68 -15.60
CA TYR A 305 27.80 4.30 -16.06
C TYR A 305 27.77 3.39 -17.29
N LEU A 306 26.64 2.74 -17.56
CA LEU A 306 26.49 1.77 -18.65
C LEU A 306 26.01 2.41 -19.94
N ILE A 307 25.16 3.43 -19.84
CA ILE A 307 24.37 3.94 -20.96
C ILE A 307 24.73 5.37 -21.40
N TYR A 308 25.75 5.99 -20.79
CA TYR A 308 26.03 7.43 -20.92
C TYR A 308 26.11 7.98 -22.35
N ASP A 309 26.50 7.14 -23.32
CA ASP A 309 26.58 7.45 -24.76
C ASP A 309 25.71 6.49 -25.63
N LEU A 310 24.86 5.66 -25.01
CA LEU A 310 24.01 4.68 -25.71
C LEU A 310 22.55 5.13 -25.82
N VAL A 311 22.15 6.15 -25.08
CA VAL A 311 20.76 6.63 -25.00
C VAL A 311 20.72 8.16 -25.08
N PRO A 312 19.55 8.76 -25.41
CA PRO A 312 19.37 10.21 -25.33
C PRO A 312 19.67 10.75 -23.92
N GLN A 313 20.13 11.99 -23.84
CA GLN A 313 20.55 12.63 -22.59
C GLN A 313 19.45 12.64 -21.51
N ASP A 314 18.20 12.84 -21.91
CA ASP A 314 17.07 12.83 -20.97
C ASP A 314 16.85 11.45 -20.32
N VAL A 315 17.14 10.37 -21.06
CA VAL A 315 17.04 9.00 -20.55
C VAL A 315 18.16 8.73 -19.54
N LEU A 316 19.38 9.19 -19.84
CA LEU A 316 20.50 9.13 -18.90
C LEU A 316 20.19 9.90 -17.62
N HIS A 317 19.69 11.14 -17.74
CA HIS A 317 19.35 11.98 -16.60
C HIS A 317 18.28 11.33 -15.71
N ALA A 318 17.22 10.78 -16.31
CA ALA A 318 16.20 10.05 -15.57
C ALA A 318 16.76 8.80 -14.84
N TRP A 319 17.73 8.09 -15.44
CA TRP A 319 18.41 6.98 -14.75
C TRP A 319 19.27 7.45 -13.57
N SER A 320 19.90 8.62 -13.66
CA SER A 320 20.61 9.22 -12.53
C SER A 320 19.66 9.52 -11.37
N VAL A 321 18.52 10.17 -11.66
CA VAL A 321 17.47 10.46 -10.67
C VAL A 321 16.92 9.17 -10.03
N ILE A 322 16.69 8.13 -10.84
CA ILE A 322 16.28 6.81 -10.35
C ILE A 322 17.35 6.19 -9.44
N GLY A 323 18.63 6.33 -9.80
CA GLY A 323 19.76 5.85 -9.00
C GLY A 323 19.78 6.49 -7.62
N ASP A 324 19.71 7.83 -7.58
CA ASP A 324 19.66 8.61 -6.34
C ASP A 324 18.44 8.23 -5.49
N LEU A 325 17.27 8.05 -6.13
CA LEU A 325 16.03 7.66 -5.45
C LEU A 325 16.17 6.29 -4.78
N VAL A 326 16.75 5.31 -5.50
CA VAL A 326 16.97 3.96 -4.97
C VAL A 326 17.98 3.96 -3.81
N VAL A 327 18.95 4.89 -3.79
CA VAL A 327 19.86 5.05 -2.65
C VAL A 327 19.11 5.54 -1.42
N LEU A 328 18.32 6.61 -1.55
CA LEU A 328 17.52 7.15 -0.44
C LEU A 328 16.51 6.13 0.11
N LEU A 329 15.79 5.44 -0.78
CA LEU A 329 14.77 4.47 -0.40
C LEU A 329 15.30 3.23 0.35
N TRP A 330 16.57 2.89 0.14
CA TRP A 330 17.25 1.79 0.85
C TRP A 330 18.31 2.30 1.83
N HIS A 331 18.20 3.56 2.26
CA HIS A 331 18.99 4.09 3.36
C HIS A 331 18.49 3.52 4.68
N THR A 332 19.39 2.98 5.50
CA THR A 332 19.01 2.11 6.62
C THR A 332 19.29 2.70 8.00
N GLY A 333 19.92 3.86 8.04
CA GLY A 333 20.09 4.68 9.24
C GLY A 333 20.03 6.13 8.80
N ILE A 334 19.31 6.98 9.53
CA ILE A 334 19.20 8.41 9.24
C ILE A 334 19.87 9.12 10.41
N ASP A 335 21.11 9.55 10.21
CA ASP A 335 21.89 10.23 11.26
C ASP A 335 21.40 11.68 11.45
N ASN A 336 21.05 12.35 10.34
CA ASN A 336 20.46 13.68 10.32
C ASN A 336 19.15 13.66 9.51
N LEU A 337 18.03 13.76 10.22
CA LEU A 337 16.71 13.74 9.61
C LEU A 337 16.47 14.96 8.70
N GLU A 338 16.93 16.14 9.09
CA GLU A 338 16.72 17.37 8.31
C GLU A 338 17.46 17.31 6.97
N GLU A 339 18.71 16.86 6.99
CA GLU A 339 19.52 16.70 5.77
C GLU A 339 18.94 15.63 4.83
N TYR A 340 18.46 14.52 5.41
CA TYR A 340 17.80 13.48 4.65
C TYR A 340 16.51 13.99 3.98
N LEU A 341 15.69 14.76 4.71
CA LEU A 341 14.46 15.34 4.18
C LEU A 341 14.75 16.34 3.05
N VAL A 342 15.75 17.22 3.22
CA VAL A 342 16.18 18.16 2.16
C VAL A 342 16.64 17.39 0.92
N SER A 343 17.43 16.33 1.09
CA SER A 343 17.90 15.50 -0.02
C SER A 343 16.73 14.83 -0.75
N ALA A 344 15.78 14.26 0.01
CA ALA A 344 14.59 13.60 -0.54
C ALA A 344 13.68 14.60 -1.27
N GLU A 345 13.41 15.76 -0.70
CA GLU A 345 12.58 16.80 -1.31
C GLU A 345 13.21 17.34 -2.59
N SER A 346 14.52 17.63 -2.58
CA SER A 346 15.23 18.15 -3.76
C SER A 346 15.23 17.15 -4.93
N LEU A 347 15.23 15.86 -4.64
CA LEU A 347 15.17 14.81 -5.66
C LEU A 347 13.76 14.68 -6.26
N VAL A 348 12.73 14.78 -5.43
CA VAL A 348 11.33 14.56 -5.83
C VAL A 348 10.74 15.79 -6.53
N PHE A 349 11.02 16.99 -6.02
CA PHE A 349 10.44 18.24 -6.52
C PHE A 349 11.39 19.04 -7.42
N GLY A 350 12.62 18.55 -7.61
CA GLY A 350 13.69 19.26 -8.30
C GLY A 350 14.46 20.18 -7.36
N ARG A 351 15.74 20.44 -7.70
CA ARG A 351 16.52 21.49 -7.03
C ARG A 351 15.87 22.83 -7.34
N THR A 352 15.14 23.41 -6.38
CA THR A 352 14.72 24.82 -6.44
C THR A 352 15.93 25.74 -6.34
#